data_AF-A0A8J5CK77-F1
#
_entry.id   AF-A0A8J5CK77-F1
#
_cell.length_a   1.000
_cell.length_b   1.000
_cell.length_c   1.000
_cell.angle_alpha   90.00
_cell.angle_beta   90.00
_cell.angle_gamma   90.00
#
_symmetry.space_group_name_H-M   'P 1'
#
loop_
_entity.id
_entity.type
_entity.pdbx_description
1 polymer ?
#
loop_
_entity_poly.entity_id
_entity_poly.type
_entity_poly.pdbx_seq_one_letter_code
_entity_poly.pdbx_strand_id
1 'polypeptide(L)'
;MKINRSKTKFFVVNGNDADREAMHVDDVSVSACEHYIYLGSPFAADGSTSTAIKLHAQSKMCHALKFISFISKNNDIPFFVKCKVFQAAFMSTILYGCESWLNGDMKPVNKLYMWCIKQMLGVRKTTCNELCLAELGYSPLRALILAKQRKFFSEMWRERRGNESKNINITVE
;
A
#
# COMPACT_ATOMS: atom_id res chain seq x y z
N MET A 1 22.02 -20.86 -16.50
CA MET A 1 20.92 -20.09 -15.87
C MET A 1 20.19 -19.32 -16.96
N LYS A 2 18.85 -19.31 -17.02
CA LYS A 2 18.09 -18.63 -18.10
C LYS A 2 17.39 -17.39 -17.53
N ILE A 3 17.75 -16.20 -18.00
CA ILE A 3 17.17 -14.93 -17.55
C ILE A 3 15.83 -14.66 -18.24
N ASN A 4 14.83 -14.22 -17.48
CA ASN A 4 13.54 -13.81 -18.02
C ASN A 4 13.54 -12.31 -18.32
N ARG A 5 13.70 -11.94 -19.59
CA ARG A 5 13.76 -10.54 -20.06
C ARG A 5 12.58 -9.68 -19.61
N SER A 6 11.38 -10.26 -19.49
CA SER A 6 10.16 -9.50 -19.14
C SER A 6 10.02 -9.20 -17.64
N LYS A 7 10.57 -10.09 -16.78
CA LYS A 7 10.44 -9.99 -15.31
C LYS A 7 11.67 -9.37 -14.67
N THR A 8 12.84 -9.54 -15.27
CA THR A 8 14.09 -8.97 -14.77
C THR A 8 14.12 -7.49 -15.12
N LYS A 9 14.09 -6.65 -14.09
CA LYS A 9 14.24 -5.20 -14.18
C LYS A 9 15.15 -4.75 -13.05
N PHE A 10 15.84 -3.64 -13.24
CA PHE A 10 16.56 -2.96 -12.17
C PHE A 10 16.18 -1.49 -12.17
N PHE A 11 16.41 -0.85 -11.04
CA PHE A 11 16.32 0.59 -10.89
C PHE A 11 17.43 1.02 -9.94
N VAL A 12 17.87 2.25 -10.11
CA VAL A 12 18.96 2.83 -9.33
C VAL A 12 18.36 3.74 -8.28
N VAL A 13 18.77 3.56 -7.02
CA VAL A 13 18.41 4.44 -5.91
C VAL A 13 19.64 5.20 -5.48
N ASN A 14 19.55 6.54 -5.44
CA ASN A 14 20.66 7.44 -5.06
C ASN A 14 21.95 7.26 -5.89
N GLY A 15 21.84 6.92 -7.17
CA GLY A 15 22.96 6.82 -8.11
C GLY A 15 22.97 7.95 -9.15
N ASN A 16 23.98 7.94 -10.01
CA ASN A 16 24.15 8.90 -11.10
C ASN A 16 23.61 8.33 -12.43
N ASP A 17 23.70 9.11 -13.51
CA ASP A 17 23.18 8.68 -14.82
C ASP A 17 23.98 7.51 -15.43
N ALA A 18 25.27 7.38 -15.11
CA ALA A 18 26.08 6.24 -15.56
C ALA A 18 25.60 4.92 -14.92
N ASP A 19 25.11 4.96 -13.67
CA ASP A 19 24.54 3.79 -13.00
C ASP A 19 23.23 3.30 -13.66
N ARG A 20 22.58 4.16 -14.46
CA ARG A 20 21.31 3.86 -15.16
C ARG A 20 21.53 3.21 -16.53
N GLU A 21 22.77 3.08 -16.97
CA GLU A 21 23.13 2.41 -18.21
C GLU A 21 22.62 0.96 -18.22
N ALA A 22 22.24 0.48 -19.41
CA ALA A 22 21.68 -0.86 -19.54
C ALA A 22 22.70 -1.92 -19.12
N MET A 23 22.27 -2.87 -18.29
CA MET A 23 23.10 -4.00 -17.91
C MET A 23 23.01 -5.07 -19.00
N HIS A 24 24.17 -5.50 -19.50
CA HIS A 24 24.29 -6.56 -20.50
C HIS A 24 24.74 -7.85 -19.82
N VAL A 25 23.91 -8.90 -19.90
CA VAL A 25 24.24 -10.25 -19.41
C VAL A 25 23.95 -11.24 -20.54
N ASP A 26 25.00 -11.87 -21.08
CA ASP A 26 24.94 -12.70 -22.27
C ASP A 26 24.27 -11.97 -23.46
N ASP A 27 23.15 -12.50 -23.97
CA ASP A 27 22.32 -11.91 -25.03
C ASP A 27 21.13 -11.08 -24.47
N VAL A 28 21.13 -10.76 -23.16
CA VAL A 28 20.05 -10.02 -22.50
C VAL A 28 20.51 -8.63 -22.10
N SER A 29 19.88 -7.61 -22.70
CA SER A 29 19.97 -6.22 -22.25
C SER A 29 18.80 -5.94 -21.28
N VAL A 30 19.12 -5.56 -20.05
CA VAL A 30 18.13 -5.08 -19.07
C VAL A 30 18.29 -3.57 -18.98
N SER A 31 17.22 -2.80 -19.23
CA SER A 31 17.22 -1.35 -19.09
C SER A 31 16.76 -0.92 -17.71
N ALA A 32 17.26 0.23 -17.22
CA ALA A 32 16.79 0.81 -15.97
C ALA A 32 15.31 1.19 -16.05
N CYS A 33 14.57 0.98 -14.95
CA CYS A 33 13.19 1.42 -14.81
C CYS A 33 13.06 2.48 -13.71
N GLU A 34 12.04 3.33 -13.80
CA GLU A 34 11.78 4.35 -12.77
C GLU A 34 10.96 3.82 -11.60
N HIS A 35 10.11 2.83 -11.88
CA HIS A 35 9.22 2.23 -10.89
C HIS A 35 9.09 0.73 -11.13
N TYR A 36 9.02 -0.02 -10.03
CA TYR A 36 8.90 -1.46 -10.04
C TYR A 36 7.88 -1.92 -9.01
N ILE A 37 7.04 -2.90 -9.37
CA ILE A 37 6.07 -3.49 -8.45
C ILE A 37 6.64 -4.80 -7.92
N TYR A 38 7.02 -4.82 -6.65
CA TYR A 38 7.52 -6.00 -5.97
C TYR A 38 6.45 -6.53 -5.01
N LEU A 39 6.01 -7.78 -5.23
CA LEU A 39 4.95 -8.42 -4.44
C LEU A 39 3.68 -7.56 -4.31
N GLY A 40 3.34 -6.78 -5.34
CA GLY A 40 2.17 -5.90 -5.33
C GLY A 40 2.37 -4.53 -4.67
N SER A 41 3.56 -4.26 -4.12
CA SER A 41 3.97 -2.96 -3.57
C SER A 41 4.85 -2.21 -4.57
N PRO A 42 4.53 -0.95 -4.91
CA PRO A 42 5.34 -0.15 -5.81
C PRO A 42 6.57 0.41 -5.10
N PHE A 43 7.69 0.39 -5.80
CA PHE A 43 8.96 1.02 -5.44
C PHE A 43 9.33 1.99 -6.55
N ALA A 44 9.97 3.10 -6.18
CA ALA A 44 10.40 4.13 -7.11
C ALA A 44 11.92 4.33 -6.99
N ALA A 45 12.54 4.69 -8.12
CA ALA A 45 13.99 4.93 -8.22
C ALA A 45 14.47 6.10 -7.34
N ASP A 46 13.59 7.05 -7.04
CA ASP A 46 13.89 8.16 -6.12
C ASP A 46 13.99 7.74 -4.64
N GLY A 47 13.69 6.47 -4.31
CA GLY A 47 13.65 5.98 -2.94
C GLY A 47 12.54 6.61 -2.08
N SER A 48 11.66 7.42 -2.68
CA SER A 48 10.65 8.20 -1.95
C SER A 48 9.44 7.34 -1.60
N THR A 49 9.19 7.19 -0.30
CA THR A 49 7.96 6.57 0.20
C THR A 49 6.71 7.30 -0.30
N SER A 50 6.76 8.63 -0.42
CA SER A 50 5.64 9.42 -0.94
C SER A 50 5.32 9.09 -2.40
N THR A 51 6.35 8.91 -3.23
CA THR A 51 6.19 8.49 -4.64
C THR A 51 5.61 7.08 -4.70
N ALA A 52 6.11 6.15 -3.89
CA ALA A 52 5.56 4.81 -3.76
C ALA A 52 4.07 4.81 -3.35
N ILE A 53 3.69 5.59 -2.33
CA ILE A 53 2.29 5.71 -1.88
C ILE A 53 1.40 6.29 -2.99
N LYS A 54 1.89 7.28 -3.74
CA LYS A 54 1.16 7.86 -4.88
C LYS A 54 0.91 6.81 -5.97
N LEU A 55 1.95 6.06 -6.35
CA LEU A 55 1.85 4.94 -7.30
C LEU A 55 0.89 3.86 -6.78
N HIS A 56 0.93 3.56 -5.49
CA HIS A 56 0.02 2.61 -4.86
C HIS A 56 -1.43 3.07 -5.00
N ALA A 57 -1.73 4.31 -4.61
CA ALA A 57 -3.07 4.88 -4.77
C ALA A 57 -3.55 4.82 -6.22
N GLN A 58 -2.69 5.17 -7.18
CA GLN A 58 -3.03 5.06 -8.60
C GLN A 58 -3.38 3.62 -9.00
N SER A 59 -2.58 2.63 -8.58
CA SER A 59 -2.87 1.22 -8.86
C SER A 59 -4.19 0.74 -8.23
N LYS A 60 -4.56 1.29 -7.06
CA LYS A 60 -5.79 0.91 -6.35
C LYS A 60 -7.03 1.71 -6.77
N MET A 61 -6.89 2.71 -7.63
CA MET A 61 -8.01 3.49 -8.17
C MET A 61 -9.08 2.59 -8.80
N CYS A 62 -8.68 1.53 -9.51
CA CYS A 62 -9.61 0.58 -10.11
C CYS A 62 -10.47 -0.15 -9.06
N HIS A 63 -9.94 -0.41 -7.86
CA HIS A 63 -10.69 -1.03 -6.77
C HIS A 63 -11.69 -0.06 -6.14
N ALA A 64 -11.34 1.23 -6.02
CA ALA A 64 -12.28 2.27 -5.61
C ALA A 64 -13.46 2.37 -6.60
N LEU A 65 -13.16 2.41 -7.90
CA LEU A 65 -14.18 2.44 -8.95
C LEU A 65 -15.09 1.20 -8.92
N LYS A 66 -14.53 0.01 -8.71
CA LYS A 66 -15.32 -1.24 -8.55
C LYS A 66 -16.25 -1.16 -7.34
N PHE A 67 -15.77 -0.68 -6.21
CA PHE A 67 -16.60 -0.52 -5.01
C PHE A 67 -17.73 0.50 -5.21
N ILE A 68 -17.44 1.63 -5.85
CA ILE A 68 -18.44 2.66 -6.16
C ILE A 68 -19.46 2.14 -7.16
N SER A 69 -19.03 1.40 -8.18
CA SER A 69 -19.92 0.74 -9.12
C SER A 69 -20.82 -0.28 -8.42
N PHE A 70 -20.27 -1.04 -7.47
CA PHE A 70 -21.03 -1.95 -6.64
C PHE A 70 -22.12 -1.21 -5.84
N ILE A 71 -21.79 -0.12 -5.15
CA ILE A 71 -22.79 0.67 -4.42
C ILE A 71 -23.88 1.21 -5.36
N SER A 72 -23.48 1.79 -6.49
CA SER A 72 -24.39 2.43 -7.44
C SER A 72 -25.34 1.45 -8.14
N LYS A 73 -24.91 0.20 -8.36
CA LYS A 73 -25.74 -0.84 -9.00
C LYS A 73 -26.65 -1.56 -8.02
N ASN A 74 -26.25 -1.63 -6.75
CA ASN A 74 -26.97 -2.34 -5.70
C ASN A 74 -27.49 -1.31 -4.69
N ASN A 75 -28.46 -0.50 -5.10
CA ASN A 75 -28.97 0.57 -4.24
C ASN A 75 -29.86 0.03 -3.11
N ASP A 76 -30.54 -1.08 -3.38
CA ASP A 76 -31.50 -1.80 -2.54
C ASP A 76 -30.86 -2.66 -1.43
N ILE A 77 -29.56 -2.96 -1.51
CA ILE A 77 -28.92 -3.77 -0.48
C ILE A 77 -28.84 -3.01 0.86
N PRO A 78 -29.03 -3.72 1.99
CA PRO A 78 -28.91 -3.12 3.31
C PRO A 78 -27.56 -2.44 3.53
N PHE A 79 -27.57 -1.30 4.21
CA PHE A 79 -26.37 -0.49 4.43
C PHE A 79 -25.23 -1.25 5.12
N PHE A 80 -25.56 -2.10 6.11
CA PHE A 80 -24.54 -2.90 6.80
C PHE A 80 -23.77 -3.84 5.84
N VAL A 81 -24.40 -4.29 4.75
CA VAL A 81 -23.76 -5.12 3.73
C VAL A 81 -22.75 -4.28 2.94
N LYS A 82 -23.08 -3.03 2.60
CA LYS A 82 -22.16 -2.08 1.95
C LYS A 82 -20.91 -1.87 2.82
N CYS A 83 -21.10 -1.66 4.13
CA CYS A 83 -20.01 -1.55 5.09
C CYS A 83 -19.14 -2.82 5.16
N LYS A 84 -19.76 -4.02 5.16
CA LYS A 84 -19.01 -5.29 5.14
C LYS A 84 -18.16 -5.44 3.88
N VAL A 85 -18.70 -5.12 2.71
CA VAL A 85 -17.94 -5.17 1.44
C VAL A 85 -16.81 -4.14 1.43
N PHE A 86 -17.07 -2.92 1.92
CA PHE A 86 -16.05 -1.90 2.07
C PHE A 86 -14.88 -2.40 2.92
N GLN A 87 -15.18 -2.94 4.10
CA GLN A 87 -14.17 -3.43 5.05
C GLN A 87 -13.42 -4.66 4.50
N ALA A 88 -14.11 -5.61 3.88
CA ALA A 88 -13.51 -6.86 3.43
C ALA A 88 -12.68 -6.67 2.16
N ALA A 89 -13.20 -5.94 1.16
CA ALA A 89 -12.59 -5.86 -0.16
C ALA A 89 -11.76 -4.59 -0.36
N PHE A 90 -12.32 -3.44 -0.02
CA PHE A 90 -11.66 -2.16 -0.31
C PHE A 90 -10.58 -1.84 0.72
N MET A 91 -10.88 -1.94 2.02
CA MET A 91 -9.93 -1.62 3.08
C MET A 91 -8.70 -2.52 3.06
N SER A 92 -8.88 -3.83 2.82
CA SER A 92 -7.77 -4.78 2.67
C SER A 92 -6.86 -4.43 1.48
N THR A 93 -7.44 -3.96 0.38
CA THR A 93 -6.70 -3.58 -0.81
C THR A 93 -5.93 -2.26 -0.64
N ILE A 94 -6.57 -1.22 -0.09
CA ILE A 94 -5.91 0.08 0.04
C ILE A 94 -4.83 0.06 1.10
N LEU A 95 -5.01 -0.69 2.19
CA LEU A 95 -4.05 -0.78 3.30
C LEU A 95 -2.96 -1.82 3.06
N TYR A 96 -2.94 -2.48 1.90
CA TYR A 96 -1.92 -3.45 1.57
C TYR A 96 -0.52 -2.81 1.58
N GLY A 97 0.38 -3.35 2.42
CA GLY A 97 1.76 -2.90 2.53
C GLY A 97 1.95 -1.57 3.27
N CYS A 98 0.92 -1.06 3.94
CA CYS A 98 0.98 0.23 4.65
C CYS A 98 1.98 0.25 5.83
N GLU A 99 2.38 -0.93 6.30
CA GLU A 99 3.41 -1.14 7.30
C GLU A 99 4.76 -0.53 6.85
N SER A 100 5.01 -0.47 5.54
CA SER A 100 6.22 0.12 4.95
C SER A 100 6.16 1.64 4.76
N TRP A 101 4.99 2.27 4.97
CA TRP A 101 4.75 3.68 4.66
C TRP A 101 5.16 4.63 5.81
N LEU A 102 6.41 4.53 6.27
CA LEU A 102 6.87 5.21 7.47
C LEU A 102 6.71 6.74 7.41
N ASN A 103 7.33 7.38 6.41
CA ASN A 103 7.42 8.84 6.31
C ASN A 103 6.76 9.39 5.03
N GLY A 104 5.90 8.62 4.38
CA GLY A 104 5.31 9.01 3.10
C GLY A 104 4.03 9.85 3.23
N ASP A 105 3.77 10.69 2.23
CA ASP A 105 2.53 11.45 2.14
C ASP A 105 1.33 10.53 1.85
N MET A 106 0.46 10.38 2.85
CA MET A 106 -0.73 9.54 2.79
C MET A 106 -1.92 10.21 2.07
N LYS A 107 -1.81 11.49 1.66
CA LYS A 107 -2.89 12.22 0.99
C LYS A 107 -3.50 11.49 -0.21
N PRO A 108 -2.72 10.87 -1.13
CA PRO A 108 -3.28 10.16 -2.27
C PRO A 108 -4.22 9.02 -1.88
N VAL A 109 -3.83 8.21 -0.89
CA VAL A 109 -4.65 7.10 -0.39
C VAL A 109 -5.83 7.61 0.43
N ASN A 110 -5.63 8.67 1.23
CA ASN A 110 -6.71 9.29 2.00
C ASN A 110 -7.82 9.86 1.11
N LYS A 111 -7.46 10.42 -0.06
CA LYS A 111 -8.44 10.86 -1.06
C LYS A 111 -9.31 9.70 -1.54
N LEU A 112 -8.74 8.54 -1.84
CA LEU A 112 -9.50 7.35 -2.25
C LEU A 112 -10.41 6.84 -1.13
N TYR A 113 -9.87 6.77 0.09
CA TYR A 113 -10.60 6.35 1.29
C TYR A 113 -11.83 7.21 1.53
N MET A 114 -11.65 8.54 1.60
CA MET A 114 -12.74 9.47 1.82
C MET A 114 -13.71 9.53 0.65
N TRP A 115 -13.24 9.36 -0.58
CA TRP A 115 -14.12 9.31 -1.74
C TRP A 115 -15.08 8.12 -1.64
N CYS A 116 -14.57 6.92 -1.36
CA CYS A 116 -15.40 5.72 -1.21
C CYS A 116 -16.38 5.82 -0.03
N ILE A 117 -15.95 6.40 1.10
CA ILE A 117 -16.83 6.66 2.25
C ILE A 117 -17.99 7.58 1.87
N LYS A 118 -17.70 8.70 1.21
CA LYS A 118 -18.74 9.65 0.79
C LYS A 118 -19.70 9.04 -0.21
N GLN A 119 -19.21 8.21 -1.14
CA GLN A 119 -20.06 7.47 -2.07
C GLN A 119 -20.92 6.43 -1.35
N MET A 120 -20.38 5.74 -0.35
CA MET A 120 -21.12 4.78 0.46
C MET A 120 -22.25 5.44 1.25
N LEU A 121 -22.01 6.63 1.81
CA LEU A 121 -23.01 7.45 2.51
C LEU A 121 -23.98 8.18 1.57
N GLY A 122 -23.71 8.22 0.26
CA GLY A 122 -24.52 8.98 -0.70
C GLY A 122 -24.43 10.50 -0.53
N VAL A 123 -23.36 11.02 0.07
CA VAL A 123 -23.20 12.46 0.35
C VAL A 123 -22.38 13.19 -0.72
N ARG A 124 -22.51 14.52 -0.75
CA ARG A 124 -21.76 15.38 -1.68
C ARG A 124 -20.25 15.32 -1.41
N LYS A 125 -19.44 15.54 -2.45
CA LYS A 125 -17.98 15.60 -2.33
C LYS A 125 -17.48 16.67 -1.35
N THR A 126 -18.25 17.74 -1.17
CA THR A 126 -17.97 18.88 -0.28
C THR A 126 -18.35 18.64 1.18
N THR A 127 -19.09 17.57 1.50
CA THR A 127 -19.47 17.25 2.87
C THR A 127 -18.23 17.07 3.74
N CYS A 128 -18.28 17.53 5.00
CA CYS A 128 -17.15 17.46 5.93
C CYS A 128 -16.67 16.01 6.11
N ASN A 129 -15.35 15.79 6.02
CA ASN A 129 -14.75 14.46 6.12
C ASN A 129 -14.94 13.85 7.52
N GLU A 130 -14.69 14.65 8.57
CA GLU A 130 -14.78 14.21 9.96
C GLU A 130 -16.20 13.76 10.31
N LEU A 131 -17.21 14.49 9.85
CA LEU A 131 -18.61 14.10 10.04
C LEU A 131 -18.90 12.75 9.37
N CYS A 132 -18.46 12.55 8.13
CA CYS A 132 -18.64 11.27 7.43
C CYS A 132 -18.01 10.08 8.19
N LEU A 133 -16.87 10.30 8.83
CA LEU A 133 -16.19 9.29 9.63
C LEU A 133 -16.93 9.00 10.94
N ALA A 134 -17.41 10.05 11.61
CA ALA A 134 -18.19 9.95 12.85
C ALA A 134 -19.49 9.17 12.65
N GLU A 135 -20.24 9.47 11.58
CA GLU A 135 -21.49 8.75 11.23
C GLU A 135 -21.28 7.25 11.01
N LEU A 136 -20.11 6.85 10.50
CA LEU A 136 -19.77 5.44 10.28
C LEU A 136 -19.09 4.77 11.48
N GLY A 137 -18.70 5.54 12.50
CA GLY A 137 -17.81 5.07 13.56
C GLY A 137 -16.44 4.62 13.05
N TYR A 138 -15.96 5.18 11.93
CA TYR A 138 -14.69 4.81 11.31
C TYR A 138 -13.56 5.75 11.75
N SER A 139 -12.36 5.18 11.95
CA SER A 139 -11.18 5.98 12.27
C SER A 139 -10.62 6.69 11.03
N PRO A 140 -9.94 7.84 11.21
CA PRO A 140 -9.14 8.44 10.14
C PRO A 140 -8.12 7.45 9.57
N LEU A 141 -7.87 7.50 8.26
CA LEU A 141 -6.98 6.55 7.58
C LEU A 141 -5.58 6.47 8.24
N ARG A 142 -5.05 7.62 8.65
CA ARG A 142 -3.75 7.69 9.32
C ARG A 142 -3.71 6.87 10.61
N ALA A 143 -4.78 6.88 11.40
CA ALA A 143 -4.87 6.10 12.63
C ALA A 143 -4.84 4.59 12.32
N LEU A 144 -5.54 4.16 11.26
CA LEU A 144 -5.54 2.76 10.83
C LEU A 144 -4.16 2.29 10.36
N ILE A 145 -3.45 3.12 9.59
CA ILE A 145 -2.09 2.83 9.12
C ILE A 145 -1.13 2.75 10.32
N LEU A 146 -1.19 3.72 11.23
CA LEU A 146 -0.34 3.74 12.43
C LEU A 146 -0.59 2.51 13.33
N ALA A 147 -1.85 2.07 13.46
CA ALA A 147 -2.17 0.86 14.21
C ALA A 147 -1.54 -0.39 13.59
N LYS A 148 -1.59 -0.50 12.25
CA LYS A 148 -0.94 -1.61 11.51
C LYS A 148 0.57 -1.57 11.60
N GLN A 149 1.18 -0.40 11.40
CA GLN A 149 2.62 -0.19 11.56
C GLN A 149 3.06 -0.56 12.98
N ARG A 150 2.38 -0.05 14.01
CA ARG A 150 2.68 -0.37 15.41
C ARG A 150 2.64 -1.89 15.64
N LYS A 151 1.58 -2.56 15.20
CA LYS A 151 1.44 -4.01 15.35
C LYS A 151 2.61 -4.74 14.69
N PHE A 152 2.88 -4.43 13.42
CA PHE A 152 3.97 -5.04 12.66
C PHE A 152 5.33 -4.87 13.33
N PHE A 153 5.69 -3.63 13.69
CA PHE A 153 6.97 -3.37 14.35
C PHE A 153 7.04 -4.03 15.72
N SER A 154 5.96 -4.03 16.50
CA SER A 154 5.94 -4.68 17.82
C SER A 154 6.19 -6.19 17.73
N GLU A 155 5.62 -6.85 16.72
CA GLU A 155 5.82 -8.27 16.45
C GLU A 155 7.26 -8.53 15.99
N MET A 156 7.77 -7.74 15.05
CA MET A 156 9.14 -7.80 14.58
C MET A 156 10.17 -7.62 15.72
N TRP A 157 9.94 -6.68 16.64
CA TRP A 157 10.80 -6.46 17.81
C TRP A 157 10.74 -7.63 18.80
N ARG A 158 9.58 -8.27 18.96
CA ARG A 158 9.42 -9.46 19.81
C ARG A 158 10.18 -10.66 19.24
N GLU A 159 10.09 -10.88 17.94
CA GLU A 159 10.80 -11.97 17.26
C GLU A 159 12.32 -11.81 17.37
N ARG A 160 12.85 -10.59 17.16
CA ARG A 160 14.28 -10.33 17.29
C ARG A 160 14.80 -10.63 18.70
N ARG A 161 14.12 -10.14 19.75
CA ARG A 161 14.50 -10.43 21.15
C ARG A 161 14.38 -11.90 21.51
N GLY A 162 13.36 -12.59 21.01
CA GLY A 162 13.19 -14.03 21.19
C GLY A 162 14.31 -14.85 20.53
N ASN A 163 14.81 -14.40 19.39
CA ASN A 163 15.93 -15.04 18.69
C ASN A 163 17.28 -14.73 19.34
N GLU A 164 17.50 -13.52 19.87
CA GLU A 164 18.71 -13.18 20.64
C GLU A 164 18.85 -14.06 21.89
N SER A 165 17.74 -14.30 22.61
CA SER A 165 17.73 -15.18 23.79
C SER A 165 18.01 -16.65 23.43
N LYS A 166 17.64 -17.09 22.22
CA LYS A 166 17.93 -18.45 21.72
C LYS A 166 19.37 -18.61 21.24
N ASN A 167 19.94 -17.59 20.59
CA ASN A 167 21.32 -17.64 20.09
C ASN A 167 22.35 -17.61 21.24
N ILE A 168 22.05 -16.95 22.37
CA ILE A 168 22.91 -16.99 23.55
C ILE A 168 23.00 -18.43 24.10
N ASN A 169 21.89 -19.18 24.11
CA ASN A 169 21.86 -20.55 24.64
C ASN A 169 22.53 -21.60 23.74
N ILE A 170 22.79 -21.29 22.47
CA ILE A 170 23.46 -22.21 21.53
C ILE A 170 24.99 -22.04 21.56
N THR A 171 25.51 -20.97 22.18
CA THR A 171 26.96 -20.67 22.20
C THR A 171 27.64 -21.14 23.50
N VAL A 172 26.95 -21.89 24.37
CA VAL A 172 27.43 -22.32 25.71
C VAL A 172 27.64 -23.84 25.80
N GLU A 173 27.69 -24.55 24.68
CA GLU A 173 28.14 -25.95 24.58
C GLU A 173 29.37 -26.05 23.69
#